data_AF-A0AAJ2LNT0-F1
#
_entry.id   AF-A0AAJ2LNT0-F1
#
_cell.length_a   1.000
_cell.length_b   1.000
_cell.length_c   1.000
_cell.angle_alpha   90.00
_cell.angle_beta   90.00
_cell.angle_gamma   90.00
#
_symmetry.space_group_name_H-M   'P 1'
#
loop_
_entity.id
_entity.type
_entity.pdbx_description
1 polymer ?
#
loop_
_entity_poly.entity_id
_entity_poly.type
_entity_poly.pdbx_seq_one_letter_code
_entity_poly.pdbx_strand_id
1 'polypeptide(L)'
;LFVAAIPQMAVLNVMRLGSSESAILSALIFNAIIIPMLIPIALRGVKFKPSTSTQLLRRNMMIYGAGGVLLPFIAIKLIDLVISPWLT
;
A
#
# COMPACT_ATOMS: atom_id res chain seq x y z
N LEU A 1 8.96 4.32 18.22
CA LEU A 1 10.37 4.31 18.67
C LEU A 1 11.26 5.27 17.86
N PHE A 2 11.37 5.17 16.53
CA PHE A 2 12.30 6.01 15.75
C PHE A 2 11.90 7.48 15.56
N VAL A 3 10.62 7.82 15.40
CA VAL A 3 10.17 9.21 15.22
C VAL A 3 10.35 10.05 16.49
N ALA A 4 10.24 9.42 17.67
CA ALA A 4 10.54 10.07 18.95
C ALA A 4 12.04 10.34 19.14
N ALA A 5 12.91 9.52 18.53
CA ALA A 5 14.36 9.68 18.57
C ALA A 5 14.91 10.61 17.48
N ILE A 6 14.21 10.71 16.33
CA ILE A 6 14.61 11.49 15.16
C ILE A 6 13.40 12.26 14.65
N PRO A 7 13.12 13.46 15.20
CA PRO A 7 11.94 14.25 14.84
C PRO A 7 11.91 14.68 13.36
N GLN A 8 13.07 14.71 12.69
CA GLN A 8 13.16 14.97 11.24
C GLN A 8 12.41 13.91 10.40
N MET A 9 12.21 12.69 10.94
CA MET A 9 11.45 11.64 10.27
C MET A 9 9.96 11.99 10.11
N ALA A 10 9.44 12.94 10.89
CA ALA A 10 8.05 13.39 10.75
C ALA A 10 7.77 14.01 9.37
N VAL A 11 8.79 14.59 8.72
CA VAL A 11 8.66 15.18 7.36
C VAL A 11 8.38 14.10 6.30
N LEU A 12 8.81 12.86 6.54
CA LEU A 12 8.56 11.73 5.65
C LEU A 12 7.13 11.16 5.79
N ASN A 13 6.34 11.63 6.77
CA ASN A 13 4.94 11.26 6.92
C ASN A 13 4.05 11.98 5.87
N VAL A 14 4.25 11.62 4.60
CA VAL A 14 3.48 12.16 3.47
C VAL A 14 1.98 11.92 3.64
N MET A 15 1.60 10.79 4.24
CA MET A 15 0.20 10.38 4.47
C MET A 15 -0.45 11.02 5.71
N ARG A 16 0.31 11.78 6.50
CA ARG A 16 -0.15 12.39 7.77
C ARG A 16 -0.90 11.39 8.66
N LEU A 17 -0.30 10.22 8.90
CA LEU A 17 -0.84 9.17 9.78
C LEU A 17 -0.85 9.63 11.24
N GLY A 18 -1.80 9.11 12.03
CA GLY A 18 -2.16 9.62 13.36
C GLY A 18 -1.04 9.55 14.40
N SER A 19 -0.48 8.37 14.64
CA SER A 19 0.68 8.17 15.53
C SER A 19 1.72 7.27 14.87
N SER A 20 2.94 7.24 15.41
CA SER A 20 3.97 6.31 14.90
C SER A 20 3.59 4.84 15.12
N GLU A 21 2.84 4.56 16.17
CA GLU A 21 2.37 3.22 16.49
C GLU A 21 1.23 2.79 15.55
N SER A 22 0.23 3.67 15.34
CA SER A 22 -0.86 3.41 14.40
C SER A 22 -0.33 3.25 12.96
N ALA A 23 0.69 4.02 12.58
CA ALA A 23 1.32 3.89 11.26
C ALA A 23 1.97 2.51 11.05
N ILE A 24 2.71 2.01 12.04
CA ILE A 24 3.35 0.68 11.97
C ILE A 24 2.27 -0.41 11.93
N LEU A 25 1.28 -0.34 12.82
CA LEU A 25 0.20 -1.33 12.88
C LEU A 25 -0.61 -1.35 11.58
N SER A 26 -0.97 -0.19 11.04
CA SER A 26 -1.70 -0.06 9.77
C SER A 26 -0.94 -0.72 8.62
N ALA A 27 0.37 -0.50 8.53
CA ALA A 27 1.21 -1.11 7.51
C ALA A 27 1.31 -2.64 7.64
N LEU A 28 1.45 -3.14 8.88
CA LEU A 28 1.49 -4.58 9.14
C LEU A 28 0.15 -5.27 8.82
N ILE A 29 -0.97 -4.66 9.21
CA ILE A 29 -2.32 -5.15 8.91
C ILE A 29 -2.54 -5.17 7.39
N PHE A 30 -2.17 -4.10 6.68
CA PHE A 30 -2.26 -4.08 5.21
C PHE A 30 -1.49 -5.24 4.57
N ASN A 31 -0.24 -5.45 4.98
CA ASN A 31 0.59 -6.55 4.45
C ASN A 31 -0.01 -7.93 4.74
N ALA A 32 -0.57 -8.12 5.94
CA ALA A 32 -1.22 -9.36 6.34
C ALA A 32 -2.50 -9.66 5.52
N ILE A 33 -3.21 -8.62 5.06
CA ILE A 33 -4.43 -8.76 4.26
C ILE A 33 -4.11 -8.90 2.77
N ILE A 34 -3.18 -8.10 2.24
CA ILE A 34 -2.94 -8.00 0.80
C ILE A 34 -2.33 -9.28 0.23
N ILE A 35 -1.43 -9.96 0.97
CA ILE A 35 -0.79 -11.19 0.50
C ILE A 35 -1.83 -12.29 0.26
N PRO A 36 -2.68 -12.69 1.23
CA PRO A 36 -3.75 -13.66 1.00
C PRO A 36 -4.70 -13.27 -0.13
N MET A 37 -5.02 -11.98 -0.25
CA MET A 37 -5.91 -11.47 -1.30
C MET A 37 -5.32 -11.63 -2.71
N LEU A 38 -4.00 -11.54 -2.84
CA LEU A 38 -3.30 -11.68 -4.11
C LEU A 38 -3.00 -13.14 -4.48
N ILE A 39 -2.98 -14.08 -3.52
CA ILE A 39 -2.73 -15.51 -3.80
C ILE A 39 -3.67 -16.08 -4.86
N PRO A 40 -5.01 -15.90 -4.80
CA PRO A 40 -5.91 -16.40 -5.84
C PRO A 40 -5.62 -15.84 -7.23
N ILE A 41 -5.18 -14.57 -7.30
CA ILE A 41 -4.83 -13.90 -8.56
C ILE A 41 -3.54 -14.49 -9.12
N ALA A 42 -2.55 -14.73 -8.26
CA ALA A 42 -1.29 -15.38 -8.64
C ALA A 42 -1.52 -16.81 -9.17
N LEU A 43 -2.44 -17.56 -8.56
CA LEU A 43 -2.78 -18.92 -8.99
C LEU A 43 -3.59 -18.97 -10.29
N ARG A 44 -4.51 -18.02 -10.51
CA ARG A 44 -5.34 -17.97 -11.74
C ARG A 44 -4.60 -17.39 -12.94
N GLY A 45 -3.53 -16.63 -12.69
CA GLY A 45 -2.80 -15.89 -13.72
C GLY A 45 -3.61 -14.69 -14.26
N VAL A 46 -2.91 -13.80 -14.97
CA VAL A 46 -3.49 -12.61 -15.60
C VAL A 46 -3.78 -12.86 -17.07
N LYS A 47 -4.99 -12.48 -17.51
CA LYS A 47 -5.44 -12.67 -18.90
C LYS A 47 -4.53 -11.89 -19.86
N PHE A 48 -3.79 -12.61 -20.70
CA PHE A 48 -2.98 -12.02 -21.76
C PHE A 48 -3.85 -11.60 -22.95
N LYS A 49 -3.63 -10.40 -23.47
CA LYS A 49 -4.25 -9.92 -24.71
C LYS A 49 -3.14 -9.60 -25.72
N PRO A 50 -3.12 -10.23 -26.91
CA PRO A 50 -2.12 -9.96 -27.93
C PRO A 50 -2.08 -8.47 -28.27
N SER A 51 -0.90 -7.87 -28.16
CA SER A 51 -0.64 -6.47 -28.49
C SER A 51 0.85 -6.29 -28.74
N THR A 52 1.23 -5.16 -29.35
CA THR A 52 2.64 -4.82 -29.53
C THR A 52 3.34 -4.66 -28.18
N SER A 53 4.63 -4.97 -28.12
CA SER A 53 5.40 -4.94 -26.86
C SER A 53 5.31 -3.59 -26.14
N THR A 54 5.31 -2.48 -26.90
CA THR A 54 5.19 -1.12 -26.36
C THR A 54 3.81 -0.84 -25.78
N GLN A 55 2.73 -1.26 -26.46
CA GLN A 55 1.36 -1.12 -25.95
C GLN A 55 1.14 -1.97 -24.70
N LEU A 56 1.68 -3.19 -24.67
CA LEU A 56 1.60 -4.08 -23.53
C LEU A 56 2.31 -3.49 -22.30
N LEU A 57 3.55 -3.04 -22.48
CA LEU A 57 4.34 -2.41 -21.41
C LEU A 57 3.62 -1.21 -20.81
N ARG A 58 3.13 -0.30 -21.68
CA ARG A 58 2.41 0.90 -21.25
C ARG A 58 1.16 0.54 -20.44
N ARG A 59 0.37 -0.43 -20.90
CA ARG A 59 -0.82 -0.89 -20.20
C ARG A 59 -0.49 -1.52 -18.85
N ASN A 60 0.54 -2.35 -18.78
CA ASN A 60 0.95 -2.99 -17.52
C ASN A 60 1.50 -1.98 -16.52
N MET A 61 2.31 -1.02 -16.95
CA MET A 61 2.76 0.09 -16.09
C MET A 61 1.58 0.92 -15.58
N MET A 62 0.62 1.25 -16.44
CA MET A 62 -0.55 2.06 -16.03
C MET A 62 -1.46 1.32 -15.06
N ILE A 63 -1.70 0.00 -15.25
CA ILE A 63 -2.62 -0.76 -14.39
C ILE A 63 -1.90 -1.27 -13.14
N TYR A 64 -0.83 -2.06 -13.31
CA TYR A 64 -0.16 -2.73 -12.20
C TYR A 64 0.89 -1.84 -11.53
N GLY A 65 1.53 -0.93 -12.27
CA GLY A 65 2.45 0.05 -11.71
C GLY A 65 1.69 1.12 -10.92
N ALA A 66 0.83 1.89 -11.59
CA ALA A 66 0.08 2.96 -10.91
C ALA A 66 -0.88 2.40 -9.85
N GLY A 67 -1.58 1.30 -10.16
CA GLY A 67 -2.44 0.62 -9.18
C GLY A 67 -1.65 0.09 -7.98
N GLY A 68 -0.47 -0.50 -8.20
CA GLY A 68 0.41 -0.99 -7.13
C GLY A 68 0.96 0.13 -6.24
N VAL A 69 1.13 1.34 -6.75
CA VAL A 69 1.54 2.51 -5.97
C VAL A 69 0.36 3.12 -5.22
N LEU A 70 -0.80 3.30 -5.86
CA LEU A 70 -1.94 4.01 -5.25
C LEU A 70 -2.68 3.17 -4.21
N LEU A 71 -2.85 1.87 -4.47
CA LEU A 71 -3.57 0.94 -3.60
C LEU A 71 -3.05 0.95 -2.14
N PRO A 72 -1.75 0.76 -1.85
CA PRO A 72 -1.26 0.73 -0.47
C PRO A 72 -1.47 2.05 0.26
N PHE A 73 -1.31 3.20 -0.41
CA PHE A 73 -1.52 4.51 0.23
C PHE A 73 -2.96 4.67 0.71
N ILE A 74 -3.93 4.34 -0.15
CA ILE A 74 -5.36 4.43 0.18
C ILE A 74 -5.70 3.41 1.28
N ALA A 75 -5.26 2.16 1.13
CA ALA A 75 -5.59 1.09 2.06
C ALA A 75 -5.00 1.32 3.46
N ILE A 76 -3.70 1.68 3.55
CA ILE A 76 -3.05 1.97 4.83
C ILE A 76 -3.72 3.16 5.50
N LYS A 77 -4.06 4.22 4.76
CA LYS A 77 -4.76 5.38 5.33
C LYS A 77 -6.13 5.02 5.90
N LEU A 78 -6.89 4.17 5.20
CA LEU A 78 -8.19 3.71 5.68
C LEU A 78 -8.04 2.86 6.95
N ILE A 79 -7.05 1.97 7.00
CA ILE A 79 -6.76 1.18 8.21
C ILE A 79 -6.38 2.11 9.37
N ASP A 80 -5.49 3.08 9.13
CA ASP A 80 -5.05 4.06 10.13
C ASP A 80 -6.23 4.86 10.70
N LEU A 81 -7.16 5.31 9.86
CA LEU A 81 -8.36 6.03 10.31
C LEU A 81 -9.26 5.19 11.21
N VAL A 82 -9.32 3.87 10.98
CA VAL A 82 -10.14 2.95 11.78
C VAL A 82 -9.46 2.63 13.11
N ILE A 83 -8.14 2.43 13.12
CA ILE A 83 -7.40 2.00 14.32
C ILE A 83 -6.92 3.17 15.18
N SER A 84 -6.64 4.33 14.58
CA SER A 84 -6.07 5.49 15.29
C SER A 84 -6.91 5.92 16.50
N PRO A 85 -8.25 5.98 16.47
CA PRO A 85 -9.05 6.37 17.63
C PRO A 85 -8.92 5.44 18.85
N TRP A 86 -8.46 4.21 18.65
CA TRP A 86 -8.27 3.21 19.71
C TRP A 86 -6.84 3.20 20.26
N LEU A 87 -5.92 3.91 19.60
CA LEU A 87 -4.47 3.90 19.83
C LEU A 87 -3.90 5.29 20.15
N THR A 88 -4.75 6.33 20.15
CA THR A 88 -4.46 7.71 20.57
C THR A 88 -4.92 7.95 21.99
#